data_AF-A0A7U9NY14-F1
#
_entry.id   AF-A0A7U9NY14-F1
#
_cell.length_a   1.000
_cell.length_b   1.000
_cell.length_c   1.000
_cell.angle_alpha   90.00
_cell.angle_beta   90.00
_cell.angle_gamma   90.00
#
_symmetry.space_group_name_H-M   'P 1'
#
loop_
_entity.id
_entity.type
_entity.pdbx_description
1 polymer ?
#
loop_
_entity_poly.entity_id
_entity_poly.type
_entity_poly.pdbx_seq_one_letter_code
_entity_poly.pdbx_strand_id
1 'polypeptide(L)'
;MKRNIIGGAFTLASLMLAGHALAEDGVVHFVGEIVDTTCEVTSDTADQIVPLGKVSKNAFSGVGSLASPQKFSIKLENCPATYTQAAVRFDGTVILPT
;
A
#
# COMPACT_ATOMS: atom_id res chain seq x y z
N MET A 1 84.05 6.57 -47.64
CA MET A 1 83.02 7.56 -47.30
C MET A 1 81.93 7.55 -48.37
N LYS A 2 80.74 6.99 -48.09
CA LYS A 2 79.43 7.53 -48.46
C LYS A 2 78.35 6.65 -47.79
N ARG A 3 77.61 7.24 -46.86
CA ARG A 3 76.43 6.64 -46.20
C ARG A 3 75.26 6.73 -47.17
N ASN A 4 74.41 5.70 -47.25
CA ASN A 4 73.01 5.91 -47.59
C ASN A 4 72.13 4.87 -46.87
N ILE A 5 71.54 5.30 -45.75
CA ILE A 5 70.54 4.57 -44.98
C ILE A 5 69.17 5.07 -45.45
N ILE A 6 68.41 4.24 -46.17
CA ILE A 6 66.95 4.36 -46.41
C ILE A 6 66.51 2.94 -46.80
N GLY A 7 65.55 2.26 -46.22
CA GLY A 7 64.63 2.51 -45.12
C GLY A 7 63.90 1.19 -44.88
N GLY A 8 63.49 0.94 -43.63
CA GLY A 8 62.88 -0.31 -43.24
C GLY A 8 63.11 -0.58 -41.77
N ALA A 9 62.74 0.39 -40.94
CA ALA A 9 62.85 0.31 -39.50
C ALA A 9 62.09 -0.91 -38.97
N PHE A 10 62.78 -1.66 -38.11
CA PHE A 10 62.20 -2.52 -37.09
C PHE A 10 61.08 -1.75 -36.36
N THR A 11 59.81 -2.03 -36.68
CA THR A 11 58.68 -1.58 -35.87
C THR A 11 58.08 -2.77 -35.14
N LEU A 12 58.16 -2.63 -33.82
CA LEU A 12 57.77 -3.54 -32.75
C LEU A 12 56.52 -4.38 -33.03
N ALA A 13 56.68 -5.68 -32.80
CA ALA A 13 55.60 -6.57 -32.41
C ALA A 13 54.78 -5.92 -31.28
N SER A 14 53.57 -5.47 -31.63
CA SER A 14 52.57 -5.03 -30.66
C SER A 14 51.44 -6.03 -30.73
N LEU A 15 51.47 -7.01 -29.81
CA LEU A 15 50.35 -7.89 -29.51
C LEU A 15 49.16 -7.00 -29.10
N MET A 16 48.27 -6.71 -30.04
CA MET A 16 46.94 -6.20 -29.71
C MET A 16 46.06 -7.38 -29.37
N LEU A 17 46.27 -7.96 -28.19
CA LEU A 17 45.24 -8.77 -27.56
C LEU A 17 44.15 -7.80 -27.11
N ALA A 18 43.19 -7.53 -28.00
CA ALA A 18 41.94 -6.90 -27.62
C ALA A 18 41.23 -7.87 -26.67
N GLY A 19 41.53 -7.75 -25.38
CA GLY A 19 40.75 -8.33 -24.30
C GLY A 19 39.34 -7.82 -24.47
N HIS A 20 38.48 -8.68 -24.99
CA HIS A 20 37.05 -8.50 -24.99
C HIS A 20 36.67 -8.54 -23.52
N ALA A 21 36.41 -7.37 -22.94
CA ALA A 21 35.72 -7.30 -21.66
C ALA A 21 34.33 -7.91 -21.89
N LEU A 22 34.21 -9.21 -21.66
CA LEU A 22 32.93 -9.89 -21.58
C LEU A 22 32.29 -9.39 -20.28
N ALA A 23 31.64 -8.22 -20.36
CA ALA A 23 30.71 -7.80 -19.33
C ALA A 23 29.46 -8.68 -19.49
N GLU A 24 29.43 -9.80 -18.78
CA GLU A 24 28.16 -10.44 -18.46
C GLU A 24 27.49 -9.53 -17.43
N ASP A 25 26.68 -8.59 -17.90
CA ASP A 25 25.81 -7.83 -17.02
C ASP A 25 24.82 -8.82 -16.38
N GLY A 26 25.07 -9.14 -15.11
CA GLY A 26 24.24 -10.06 -14.34
C GLY A 26 22.79 -9.59 -14.31
N VAL A 27 21.86 -10.53 -14.48
CA VAL A 27 20.43 -10.22 -14.46
C VAL A 27 19.97 -10.06 -13.01
N VAL A 28 19.56 -8.85 -12.64
CA VAL A 28 18.95 -8.59 -11.33
C VAL A 28 17.46 -8.91 -11.41
N HIS A 29 17.04 -9.96 -10.69
CA HIS A 29 15.63 -10.32 -10.54
C HIS A 29 15.06 -9.71 -9.26
N PHE A 30 14.24 -8.68 -9.42
CA PHE A 30 13.42 -8.17 -8.31
C PHE A 30 12.15 -9.01 -8.21
N VAL A 31 12.12 -9.91 -7.24
CA VAL A 31 10.93 -10.70 -6.91
C VAL A 31 10.38 -10.17 -5.59
N GLY A 32 9.15 -9.70 -5.63
CA GLY A 32 8.42 -9.22 -4.47
C GLY A 32 6.93 -9.26 -4.74
N GLU A 33 6.16 -9.45 -3.67
CA GLU A 33 4.71 -9.36 -3.69
C GLU A 33 4.33 -8.09 -2.91
N ILE A 34 3.51 -7.23 -3.52
CA ILE A 34 2.94 -6.08 -2.81
C ILE A 34 1.65 -6.57 -2.17
N VAL A 35 1.66 -6.62 -0.83
CA VAL A 35 0.48 -6.97 -0.03
C VAL A 35 -0.47 -5.79 0.08
N ASP A 36 -1.76 -6.09 0.19
CA ASP A 36 -2.81 -5.09 0.30
C ASP A 36 -2.81 -4.40 1.67
N THR A 37 -2.90 -3.07 1.66
CA THR A 37 -3.16 -2.25 2.85
C THR A 37 -4.61 -2.43 3.31
N THR A 38 -4.90 -2.27 4.60
CA THR A 38 -6.29 -2.26 5.07
C THR A 38 -7.02 -0.99 4.61
N CYS A 39 -8.35 -1.04 4.54
CA CYS A 39 -9.14 0.19 4.52
C CYS A 39 -8.90 1.02 5.79
N GLU A 40 -8.83 2.34 5.66
CA GLU A 40 -8.67 3.27 6.77
C GLU A 40 -10.01 3.91 7.12
N VAL A 41 -10.34 4.03 8.41
CA VAL A 41 -11.51 4.81 8.84
C VAL A 41 -11.14 6.29 8.77
N THR A 42 -11.96 7.08 8.09
CA THR A 42 -11.70 8.50 7.93
C THR A 42 -11.77 9.23 9.28
N SER A 43 -10.92 10.25 9.46
CA SER A 43 -10.81 10.96 10.75
C SER A 43 -12.12 11.63 11.20
N ASP A 44 -13.00 12.00 10.27
CA ASP A 44 -14.32 12.57 10.54
C ASP A 44 -15.34 11.55 11.07
N THR A 45 -15.10 10.25 10.88
CA THR A 45 -15.98 9.18 11.37
C THR A 45 -15.34 8.26 12.42
N ALA A 46 -14.05 8.42 12.67
CA ALA A 46 -13.28 7.64 13.65
C ALA A 46 -13.71 7.91 15.10
N ASP A 47 -14.00 9.17 15.45
CA ASP A 47 -14.48 9.57 16.78
C ASP A 47 -15.78 10.39 16.63
N GLN A 48 -16.90 9.67 16.48
CA GLN A 48 -18.20 10.26 16.23
C GLN A 48 -19.11 10.16 17.45
N ILE A 49 -19.70 11.30 17.83
CA ILE A 49 -20.80 11.35 18.79
C ILE A 49 -22.10 11.35 17.99
N VAL A 50 -22.89 10.29 18.11
CA VAL A 50 -24.19 10.15 17.44
C VAL A 50 -25.30 10.60 18.40
N PRO A 51 -25.85 11.81 18.29
CA PRO A 51 -26.89 12.27 19.18
C PRO A 51 -28.20 11.54 18.88
N LEU A 52 -28.71 10.80 19.88
CA LEU A 52 -30.02 10.16 19.82
C LEU A 52 -31.19 11.16 19.98
N GLY A 53 -30.89 12.37 20.44
CA GLY A 53 -31.87 13.43 20.66
C GLY A 53 -32.72 13.23 21.91
N LYS A 54 -33.79 14.05 22.03
CA LYS A 54 -34.75 13.96 23.13
C LYS A 54 -35.89 13.02 22.73
N VAL A 55 -35.94 11.85 23.35
CA VAL A 55 -37.02 10.87 23.12
C VAL A 55 -38.05 10.97 24.25
N SER A 56 -39.32 11.20 23.89
CA SER A 56 -40.42 11.21 24.86
C SER A 56 -40.66 9.82 25.42
N LYS A 57 -41.03 9.71 26.71
CA LYS A 57 -41.43 8.43 27.31
C LYS A 57 -42.60 7.79 26.55
N ASN A 58 -43.49 8.60 25.99
CA ASN A 58 -44.65 8.14 25.22
C ASN A 58 -44.25 7.55 23.85
N ALA A 59 -42.99 7.68 23.43
CA ALA A 59 -42.49 7.01 22.23
C ALA A 59 -42.30 5.50 22.43
N PHE A 60 -42.32 5.04 23.69
CA PHE A 60 -42.17 3.64 24.07
C PHE A 60 -43.52 3.08 24.53
N SER A 61 -43.91 1.94 23.98
CA SER A 61 -45.17 1.25 24.33
C SER A 61 -45.01 0.18 25.41
N GLY A 62 -43.76 -0.13 25.80
CA GLY A 62 -43.45 -1.16 26.81
C GLY A 62 -42.02 -1.68 26.70
N VAL A 63 -41.71 -2.72 27.48
CA VAL A 63 -40.40 -3.40 27.44
C VAL A 63 -40.14 -3.95 26.03
N GLY A 64 -38.95 -3.68 25.50
CA GLY A 64 -38.56 -4.08 24.14
C GLY A 64 -39.06 -3.16 23.02
N SER A 65 -39.83 -2.10 23.33
CA SER A 65 -40.21 -1.11 22.31
C SER A 65 -39.02 -0.23 21.89
N LEU A 66 -39.00 0.17 20.62
CA LEU A 66 -37.94 0.95 20.01
C LEU A 66 -38.41 2.37 19.71
N ALA A 67 -37.52 3.34 19.86
CA ALA A 67 -37.73 4.71 19.41
C ALA A 67 -37.26 4.91 17.97
N SER A 68 -37.41 6.13 17.45
CA SER A 68 -36.92 6.50 16.13
C SER A 68 -35.43 6.17 15.99
N PRO A 69 -35.02 5.45 14.93
CA PRO A 69 -33.62 5.16 14.69
C PRO A 69 -32.86 6.45 14.34
N GLN A 70 -31.57 6.48 14.71
CA GLN A 70 -30.66 7.54 14.29
C GLN A 70 -29.66 6.99 13.29
N LYS A 71 -29.52 7.67 12.16
CA LYS A 71 -28.56 7.28 11.12
C LYS A 71 -27.18 7.82 11.46
N PHE A 72 -26.18 6.98 11.30
CA PHE A 72 -24.76 7.34 11.28
C PHE A 72 -24.04 6.53 10.20
N SER A 73 -22.83 6.94 9.86
CA SER A 73 -22.01 6.29 8.83
C SER A 73 -20.58 6.15 9.34
N ILE A 74 -19.93 5.04 8.96
CA ILE A 74 -18.49 4.86 9.09
C ILE A 74 -17.94 4.90 7.68
N LYS A 75 -17.04 5.84 7.40
CA LYS A 75 -16.48 6.01 6.06
C LYS A 75 -15.11 5.37 6.03
N LEU A 76 -14.88 4.59 4.98
CA LEU A 76 -13.60 3.94 4.71
C LEU A 76 -12.95 4.62 3.51
N GLU A 77 -11.64 4.85 3.59
CA GLU A 77 -10.80 5.34 2.51
C GLU A 77 -9.56 4.47 2.32
N ASN A 78 -8.81 4.71 1.25
CA ASN A 78 -7.59 3.97 0.91
C ASN A 78 -7.78 2.44 0.86
N CYS A 79 -8.99 1.98 0.52
CA CYS A 79 -9.29 0.57 0.32
C CYS A 79 -8.68 0.07 -0.99
N PRO A 80 -7.92 -1.05 -0.96
CA PRO A 80 -7.46 -1.69 -2.18
C PRO A 80 -8.61 -2.18 -3.06
N ALA A 81 -8.39 -2.20 -4.37
CA ALA A 81 -9.42 -2.61 -5.35
C ALA A 81 -9.84 -4.08 -5.23
N THR A 82 -9.02 -4.92 -4.62
CA THR A 82 -9.28 -6.33 -4.31
C THR A 82 -10.30 -6.50 -3.18
N TYR A 83 -10.51 -5.47 -2.34
CA TYR A 83 -11.40 -5.53 -1.18
C TYR A 83 -12.80 -5.08 -1.58
N THR A 84 -13.71 -6.05 -1.72
CA THR A 84 -15.11 -5.80 -2.17
C THR A 84 -16.13 -5.76 -1.03
N GLN A 85 -15.71 -6.11 0.18
CA GLN A 85 -16.57 -6.24 1.35
C GLN A 85 -15.88 -5.68 2.59
N ALA A 86 -16.68 -5.09 3.47
CA ALA A 86 -16.26 -4.66 4.80
C ALA A 86 -17.32 -5.11 5.82
N ALA A 87 -16.87 -5.51 7.00
CA ALA A 87 -17.74 -5.89 8.11
C ALA A 87 -17.37 -5.08 9.35
N VAL A 88 -18.38 -4.77 10.17
CA VAL A 88 -18.21 -4.01 11.41
C VAL A 88 -18.74 -4.85 12.57
N ARG A 89 -17.97 -4.91 13.66
CA ARG A 89 -18.41 -5.45 14.95
C ARG A 89 -18.50 -4.29 15.94
N PHE A 90 -19.62 -4.20 16.64
CA PHE A 90 -19.80 -3.26 17.74
C PHE A 90 -19.59 -4.00 19.06
N ASP A 91 -18.66 -3.50 19.87
CA ASP A 91 -18.38 -4.01 21.22
C ASP A 91 -18.85 -2.97 22.25
N GLY A 92 -19.40 -3.42 23.37
CA GLY A 92 -19.91 -2.55 24.43
C GLY A 92 -20.47 -3.31 25.61
N THR A 93 -20.78 -2.60 26.70
CA THR A 93 -21.39 -3.21 27.89
C THR A 93 -22.85 -3.57 27.59
N VAL A 94 -23.18 -4.86 27.69
CA VAL A 94 -24.57 -5.32 27.57
C VAL A 94 -25.30 -5.04 28.88
N ILE A 95 -26.43 -4.36 28.79
CA ILE A 95 -27.36 -4.16 29.91
C ILE A 95 -28.55 -5.08 29.67
N LEU A 96 -28.70 -6.13 30.47
CA LEU A 96 -29.86 -7.02 30.41
C LEU A 96 -31.08 -6.32 31.04
N PRO A 97 -32.29 -6.45 30.44
CA PRO A 97 -33.50 -5.94 31.07
C PRO A 97 -33.78 -6.74 32.34
N THR A 98 -33.80 -6.07 33.49
CA THR A 98 -34.34 -6.58 34.76
C THR A 98 -35.86 -6.55 34.77
#